data_AF-A0A955XUS3-F1
#
_entry.id   AF-A0A955XUS3-F1
#
_cell.length_a   1.000
_cell.length_b   1.000
_cell.length_c   1.000
_cell.angle_alpha   90.00
_cell.angle_beta   90.00
_cell.angle_gamma   90.00
#
_symmetry.space_group_name_H-M   'P 1'
#
loop_
_entity.id
_entity.type
_entity.pdbx_description
1 polymer ?
#
loop_
_entity_poly.entity_id
_entity_poly.type
_entity_poly.pdbx_seq_one_letter_code
_entity_poly.pdbx_strand_id
1 'polypeptide(L)'
;CTECSDGQFETSGCSDDSDRTCTSCSTCSEGQFEVSACGSDSDTVCGSCDASCESCDGPEANQCTSCPSGSELEGGECAQAQFPDMGPTADMGASGSGGSTSPSSDGCSTTGGQVPPPLWAFALLFVLARAFSRRRSQA
;
A
#
# COMPACT_ATOMS: atom_id res chain seq x y z
N CYS A 1 36.51 16.29 2.09
CA CYS A 1 35.28 15.51 2.21
C CYS A 1 34.10 16.47 2.11
N THR A 2 33.50 16.62 0.94
CA THR A 2 32.38 17.53 0.66
C THR A 2 31.13 17.08 1.41
N GLU A 3 30.43 17.97 2.13
CA GLU A 3 29.19 17.58 2.82
C GLU A 3 28.03 17.35 1.85
N CYS A 4 27.14 16.42 2.21
CA CYS A 4 25.88 16.25 1.48
C CYS A 4 25.02 17.50 1.65
N SER A 5 24.39 17.92 0.57
CA SER A 5 23.45 19.06 0.59
C SER A 5 22.16 18.67 1.32
N ASP A 6 21.35 19.67 1.71
CA ASP A 6 19.99 19.43 2.19
C ASP A 6 19.19 18.58 1.19
N GLY A 7 18.46 17.59 1.71
CA GLY A 7 17.74 16.61 0.87
C GLY A 7 18.62 15.51 0.28
N GLN A 8 19.83 15.27 0.84
CA GLN A 8 20.66 14.12 0.54
C GLN A 8 21.17 13.43 1.81
N PHE A 9 21.35 12.12 1.73
CA PHE A 9 21.98 11.31 2.77
C PHE A 9 23.23 10.61 2.24
N GLU A 10 24.18 10.36 3.13
CA GLU A 10 25.43 9.67 2.86
C GLU A 10 25.19 8.16 2.71
N THR A 11 25.61 7.60 1.58
CA THR A 11 25.62 6.14 1.35
C THR A 11 27.01 5.53 1.48
N SER A 12 28.04 6.36 1.37
CA SER A 12 29.43 5.98 1.62
C SER A 12 30.19 7.16 2.18
N GLY A 13 30.84 6.95 3.32
CA GLY A 13 31.72 7.95 3.92
C GLY A 13 32.99 8.19 3.13
N CYS A 14 33.67 9.26 3.51
CA CYS A 14 34.97 9.61 2.92
C CYS A 14 36.06 8.61 3.28
N SER A 15 37.04 8.54 2.40
CA SER A 15 38.31 7.84 2.62
C SER A 15 39.47 8.78 2.26
N ASP A 16 40.70 8.33 2.48
CA ASP A 16 41.91 9.15 2.25
C ASP A 16 42.03 9.67 0.80
N ASP A 17 41.53 8.90 -0.17
CA ASP A 17 41.63 9.20 -1.60
C ASP A 17 40.27 9.37 -2.30
N SER A 18 39.16 9.44 -1.56
CA SER A 18 37.82 9.50 -2.16
C SER A 18 36.86 10.34 -1.33
N ASP A 19 36.02 11.10 -2.02
CA ASP A 19 34.98 11.89 -1.38
C ASP A 19 33.78 11.01 -0.99
N ARG A 20 32.90 11.54 -0.13
CA ARG A 20 31.69 10.83 0.31
C ARG A 20 30.73 10.74 -0.87
N THR A 21 29.92 9.70 -0.88
CA THR A 21 28.85 9.53 -1.87
C THR A 21 27.54 9.87 -1.23
N CYS A 22 26.87 10.88 -1.76
CA CYS A 22 25.55 11.32 -1.33
C CYS A 22 24.49 10.81 -2.30
N THR A 23 23.31 10.51 -1.78
CA THR A 23 22.14 10.09 -2.55
C THR A 23 20.97 10.97 -2.17
N SER A 24 20.16 11.37 -3.15
CA SER A 24 18.95 12.16 -2.89
C SER A 24 17.98 11.37 -2.03
N CYS A 25 17.37 12.05 -1.07
CA CYS A 25 16.33 11.45 -0.25
C CYS A 25 15.13 11.04 -1.10
N SER A 26 14.54 9.91 -0.76
CA SER A 26 13.25 9.46 -1.28
C SER A 26 12.13 10.39 -0.80
N THR A 27 11.07 10.46 -1.59
CA THR A 27 9.83 11.16 -1.24
C THR A 27 8.70 10.15 -1.12
N CYS A 28 7.84 10.32 -0.11
CA CYS A 28 6.66 9.47 0.02
C CYS A 28 5.67 9.74 -1.11
N SER A 29 5.15 8.67 -1.71
CA SER A 29 4.17 8.74 -2.80
C SER A 29 2.75 8.96 -2.26
N GLU A 30 1.76 9.12 -3.15
CA GLU A 30 0.35 9.13 -2.75
C GLU A 30 -0.02 7.87 -1.96
N GLY A 31 -0.89 8.02 -0.96
CA GLY A 31 -1.22 6.96 -0.02
C GLY A 31 -0.11 6.59 0.96
N GLN A 32 0.94 7.41 1.09
CA GLN A 32 1.99 7.27 2.09
C GLN A 32 2.22 8.57 2.86
N PHE A 33 2.67 8.43 4.11
CA PHE A 33 3.07 9.53 4.97
C PHE A 33 4.52 9.37 5.43
N GLU A 34 5.16 10.48 5.77
CA GLU A 34 6.53 10.46 6.29
C GLU A 34 6.54 9.98 7.75
N VAL A 35 7.14 8.81 7.99
CA VAL A 35 7.35 8.27 9.35
C VAL A 35 8.62 8.86 9.95
N SER A 36 9.63 9.11 9.11
CA SER A 36 10.88 9.74 9.53
C SER A 36 11.47 10.54 8.39
N ALA A 37 11.80 11.80 8.70
CA ALA A 37 12.47 12.69 7.78
C ALA A 37 13.83 12.14 7.36
N CYS A 38 14.25 12.53 6.15
CA CYS A 38 15.61 12.26 5.71
C CYS A 38 16.64 12.91 6.63
N GLY A 39 17.71 12.17 6.93
CA GLY A 39 18.83 12.62 7.74
C GLY A 39 20.12 12.69 6.94
N SER A 40 21.23 13.01 7.60
CA SER A 40 22.56 13.01 6.99
C SER A 40 23.02 11.64 6.53
N ASP A 41 22.54 10.57 7.17
CA ASP A 41 23.02 9.19 6.99
C ASP A 41 21.88 8.19 6.79
N SER A 42 20.65 8.69 6.63
CA SER A 42 19.45 7.88 6.51
C SER A 42 18.46 8.49 5.54
N ASP A 43 17.89 7.64 4.69
CA ASP A 43 16.83 8.05 3.78
C ASP A 43 15.51 8.33 4.52
N THR A 44 14.58 9.01 3.85
CA THR A 44 13.19 9.19 4.28
C THR A 44 12.52 7.83 4.45
N VAL A 45 11.82 7.63 5.57
CA VAL A 45 11.03 6.42 5.82
C VAL A 45 9.56 6.75 5.61
N CYS A 46 8.92 6.01 4.71
CA CYS A 46 7.50 6.18 4.39
C CYS A 46 6.65 5.06 5.02
N GLY A 47 5.52 5.44 5.58
CA GLY A 47 4.47 4.56 6.08
C GLY A 47 3.27 4.58 5.14
N SER A 48 2.55 3.47 5.03
CA SER A 48 1.30 3.42 4.26
C SER A 48 0.14 4.01 5.06
N CYS A 49 -0.70 4.78 4.38
CA CYS A 49 -1.99 5.21 4.92
C CYS A 49 -2.95 4.04 5.12
N ASP A 50 -3.99 4.26 5.92
CA ASP A 50 -5.15 3.37 5.94
C ASP A 50 -5.80 3.35 4.54
N ALA A 51 -6.39 2.21 4.16
CA ALA A 51 -7.04 2.03 2.87
C ALA A 51 -8.28 2.93 2.69
N SER A 52 -8.83 3.50 3.77
CA SER A 52 -9.90 4.50 3.69
C SER A 52 -9.44 5.89 3.27
N CYS A 53 -8.13 6.19 3.35
CA CYS A 53 -7.58 7.51 3.04
C CYS A 53 -6.98 7.56 1.62
N GLU A 54 -7.07 8.71 0.97
CA GLU A 54 -6.30 8.99 -0.25
C GLU A 54 -4.92 9.57 0.11
N SER A 55 -4.86 10.40 1.14
CA SER A 55 -3.63 10.86 1.80
C SER A 55 -3.85 10.96 3.30
N CYS A 56 -2.79 10.83 4.08
CA CYS A 56 -2.84 10.79 5.54
C CYS A 56 -1.59 11.43 6.15
N ASP A 57 -1.68 11.80 7.43
CA ASP A 57 -0.52 12.21 8.26
C ASP A 57 -0.09 11.09 9.24
N GLY A 58 -0.79 9.95 9.21
CA GLY A 58 -0.54 8.82 10.10
C GLY A 58 -1.22 7.53 9.63
N PRO A 59 -0.96 6.41 10.32
CA PRO A 59 -1.36 5.10 9.85
C PRO A 59 -2.82 4.73 10.16
N GLU A 60 -3.53 5.50 10.98
CA GLU A 60 -4.90 5.17 11.40
C GLU A 60 -5.95 5.82 10.49
N ALA A 61 -7.13 5.19 10.41
CA ALA A 61 -8.24 5.63 9.56
C ALA A 61 -8.81 7.03 9.91
N ASN A 62 -8.47 7.57 11.08
CA ASN A 62 -8.85 8.91 11.54
C ASN A 62 -7.74 9.95 11.38
N GLN A 63 -6.68 9.63 10.65
CA GLN A 63 -5.57 10.53 10.33
C GLN A 63 -5.52 10.84 8.83
N CYS A 64 -6.65 10.73 8.12
CA CYS A 64 -6.74 11.13 6.73
C CYS A 64 -6.64 12.65 6.59
N THR A 65 -5.91 13.11 5.57
CA THR A 65 -5.86 14.52 5.14
C THR A 65 -6.63 14.75 3.85
N SER A 66 -6.87 13.69 3.09
CA SER A 66 -7.76 13.67 1.93
C SER A 66 -8.45 12.31 1.80
N CYS A 67 -9.63 12.33 1.19
CA CYS A 67 -10.48 11.17 1.03
C CYS A 67 -10.66 10.81 -0.44
N PRO A 68 -10.80 9.51 -0.74
CA PRO A 68 -11.09 9.06 -2.10
C PRO A 68 -12.44 9.60 -2.59
N SER A 69 -12.61 9.61 -3.91
CA SER A 69 -13.83 10.09 -4.57
C SER A 69 -15.09 9.42 -4.00
N GLY A 70 -16.07 10.22 -3.56
CA GLY A 70 -17.33 9.73 -2.97
C GLY A 70 -17.33 9.63 -1.43
N SER A 71 -16.26 10.09 -0.79
CA SER A 71 -16.20 10.27 0.67
C SER A 71 -15.88 11.72 1.06
N GLU A 72 -16.37 12.11 2.23
CA GLU A 72 -16.17 13.44 2.83
C GLU A 72 -15.21 13.30 4.01
N LEU A 73 -14.26 14.24 4.10
CA LEU A 73 -13.32 14.30 5.21
C LEU A 73 -13.97 15.00 6.39
N GLU A 74 -14.28 14.24 7.45
CA GLU A 74 -14.84 14.78 8.68
C GLU A 74 -13.99 14.34 9.88
N GLY A 75 -13.38 15.30 10.57
CA GLY A 75 -12.59 15.01 11.78
C GLY A 75 -11.31 14.18 11.57
N GLY A 76 -10.81 14.07 10.34
CA GLY A 76 -9.68 13.20 9.99
C GLY A 76 -10.11 11.81 9.51
N GLU A 77 -11.41 11.53 9.50
CA GLU A 77 -11.99 10.27 9.04
C GLU A 77 -12.70 10.48 7.70
N CYS A 78 -12.56 9.51 6.79
CA CYS A 78 -13.30 9.51 5.55
C CYS A 78 -14.63 8.80 5.74
N ALA A 79 -15.68 9.58 5.94
CA ALA A 79 -17.04 9.06 5.93
C ALA A 79 -17.51 8.98 4.47
N GLN A 80 -18.16 7.89 4.09
CA GLN A 80 -18.86 7.87 2.80
C GLN A 80 -19.84 9.05 2.80
N ALA A 81 -19.95 9.74 1.66
CA ALA A 81 -21.06 10.67 1.42
C ALA A 81 -22.32 9.81 1.36
N GLN A 82 -22.81 9.42 2.54
CA GLN A 82 -24.15 8.91 2.71
C GLN A 82 -25.00 10.10 2.29
N PHE A 83 -25.49 10.10 1.05
CA PHE A 83 -26.69 10.86 0.74
C PHE A 83 -27.75 10.35 1.74
N PRO A 84 -28.12 11.08 2.80
CA PRO A 84 -28.99 10.52 3.83
C PRO A 84 -30.44 10.41 3.36
N ASP A 85 -30.73 10.57 2.06
CA ASP A 85 -32.06 10.35 1.49
C ASP A 85 -32.00 10.01 -0.01
N MET A 86 -31.40 8.85 -0.34
CA MET A 86 -31.99 7.97 -1.34
C MET A 86 -32.19 6.62 -0.64
N GLY A 87 -33.19 6.57 0.23
CA GLY A 87 -33.80 5.30 0.61
C GLY A 87 -34.27 4.54 -0.64
N PRO A 88 -34.66 3.27 -0.51
CA PRO A 88 -35.19 2.52 -1.64
C PRO A 88 -36.61 3.02 -1.98
N THR A 89 -36.75 4.19 -2.60
CA THR A 89 -37.93 4.47 -3.42
C THR A 89 -37.72 3.76 -4.74
N ALA A 90 -38.00 2.46 -4.74
CA ALA A 90 -38.61 1.86 -5.91
C ALA A 90 -39.91 2.63 -6.16
N ASP A 91 -39.85 3.64 -7.03
CA ASP A 91 -40.86 4.02 -8.03
C ASP A 91 -40.63 5.46 -8.48
N MET A 92 -39.97 5.63 -9.63
CA MET A 92 -40.39 6.60 -10.64
C MET A 92 -40.07 5.99 -12.00
N GLY A 93 -41.09 5.37 -12.59
CA GLY A 93 -41.12 5.15 -14.02
C GLY A 93 -40.99 6.49 -14.74
N ALA A 94 -39.81 6.74 -15.30
CA ALA A 94 -39.66 7.66 -16.40
C ALA A 94 -39.57 6.82 -17.68
N SER A 95 -40.72 6.72 -18.36
CA SER A 95 -40.75 6.56 -19.81
C SER A 95 -39.92 7.70 -20.41
N GLY A 96 -38.73 7.36 -20.88
CA GLY A 96 -37.78 8.30 -21.47
C GLY A 96 -36.79 7.54 -22.32
N SER A 97 -37.23 7.17 -23.52
CA SER A 97 -36.48 6.45 -24.53
C SER A 97 -35.19 7.20 -24.91
N GLY A 98 -34.05 6.59 -24.60
CA GLY A 98 -32.74 7.01 -25.07
C GLY A 98 -31.83 5.80 -25.11
N GLY A 99 -32.08 4.90 -26.07
CA GLY A 99 -31.26 3.72 -26.25
C GLY A 99 -29.86 4.08 -26.74
N SER A 100 -28.88 3.30 -26.31
CA SER A 100 -27.82 2.80 -27.19
C SER A 100 -27.28 1.49 -26.61
N THR A 101 -27.84 0.40 -27.16
CA THR A 101 -27.15 -0.87 -27.48
C THR A 101 -26.41 -1.61 -26.37
N SER A 102 -27.06 -2.63 -25.81
CA SER A 102 -26.43 -3.86 -25.30
C SER A 102 -25.82 -4.68 -26.47
N PRO A 103 -24.89 -5.64 -26.28
CA PRO A 103 -25.20 -6.88 -25.54
C PRO A 103 -24.07 -7.44 -24.63
N SER A 104 -24.51 -8.17 -23.60
CA SER A 104 -23.95 -9.40 -23.04
C SER A 104 -22.43 -9.59 -22.94
N SER A 105 -21.95 -9.77 -21.71
CA SER A 105 -21.37 -11.08 -21.36
C SER A 105 -21.71 -11.46 -19.92
N ASP A 106 -22.60 -12.42 -19.84
CA ASP A 106 -22.82 -13.34 -18.74
C ASP A 106 -21.49 -13.88 -18.18
N GLY A 107 -21.41 -14.01 -16.85
CA GLY A 107 -20.40 -14.86 -16.23
C GLY A 107 -19.97 -14.45 -14.82
N CYS A 108 -20.87 -14.45 -13.84
CA CYS A 108 -20.42 -14.66 -12.46
C CYS A 108 -20.05 -16.14 -12.30
N SER A 109 -18.88 -16.51 -12.81
CA SER A 109 -18.25 -17.79 -12.46
C SER A 109 -17.66 -17.65 -11.06
N THR A 110 -18.41 -18.13 -10.08
CA THR A 110 -17.85 -18.56 -8.80
C THR A 110 -16.99 -19.79 -9.07
N THR A 111 -15.76 -19.59 -9.53
CA THR A 111 -14.73 -20.63 -9.56
C THR A 111 -13.69 -20.24 -8.52
N GLY A 112 -13.63 -21.04 -7.46
CA GLY A 112 -12.74 -20.84 -6.33
C GLY A 112 -11.32 -20.50 -6.77
N GLY A 113 -10.90 -19.27 -6.49
CA GLY A 113 -9.52 -18.85 -6.53
C GLY A 113 -8.76 -19.62 -5.46
N GLN A 114 -8.10 -20.70 -5.88
CA GLN A 114 -7.11 -21.38 -5.09
C GLN A 114 -5.97 -20.38 -4.85
N VAL A 115 -5.94 -19.78 -3.66
CA VAL A 115 -4.80 -18.97 -3.23
C VAL A 115 -3.55 -19.85 -3.23
N PRO A 116 -2.51 -19.56 -4.03
CA PRO A 116 -1.25 -20.27 -3.90
C PRO A 116 -0.69 -19.96 -2.51
N PRO A 117 -0.26 -20.97 -1.72
CA PRO A 117 0.31 -20.71 -0.42
C PRO A 117 1.56 -19.83 -0.58
N PRO A 118 1.80 -18.90 0.36
CA PRO A 118 2.95 -18.01 0.29
C PRO A 118 4.26 -18.82 0.31
N LEU A 119 5.29 -18.36 -0.41
CA LEU A 119 6.54 -19.09 -0.64
C LEU A 119 7.33 -19.45 0.63
N TRP A 120 6.97 -18.91 1.80
CA TRP A 120 7.52 -19.36 3.10
C TRP A 120 6.92 -20.69 3.58
N ALA A 121 5.74 -21.10 3.10
CA ALA A 121 5.10 -22.37 3.48
C ALA A 121 5.88 -23.60 2.95
N PHE A 122 6.57 -23.48 1.82
CA PHE A 122 7.45 -24.53 1.30
C PHE A 122 8.81 -24.61 2.02
N ALA A 123 9.22 -23.54 2.73
CA ALA A 123 10.50 -23.53 3.44
C ALA A 123 10.49 -24.42 4.70
N LEU A 124 9.33 -24.59 5.36
CA LEU A 124 9.21 -25.42 6.57
C LEU A 124 9.23 -26.94 6.25
N LEU A 125 8.74 -27.36 5.09
CA LEU A 125 8.82 -28.77 4.65
C LEU A 125 10.25 -29.18 4.26
N PHE A 126 11.05 -28.28 3.67
CA PHE A 126 12.44 -28.57 3.31
C PHE A 126 13.38 -28.67 4.54
N VAL A 127 13.12 -27.91 5.60
CA VAL A 127 13.91 -27.98 6.85
C VAL A 127 13.64 -29.28 7.61
N LEU A 128 12.38 -29.75 7.65
CA LEU A 128 12.03 -31.03 8.29
C LEU A 128 12.55 -32.25 7.50
N ALA A 129 12.57 -32.20 6.16
CA ALA A 129 13.16 -33.27 5.35
C ALA A 129 14.68 -33.41 5.57
N ARG A 130 15.43 -32.28 5.69
CA ARG A 130 16.86 -32.31 6.00
C ARG A 130 17.17 -32.76 7.44
N ALA A 131 16.24 -32.59 8.37
CA ALA A 131 16.38 -33.12 9.73
C ALA A 131 16.21 -34.66 9.78
N PHE A 132 15.37 -35.25 8.93
CA PHE A 132 15.18 -36.71 8.90
C PHE A 132 16.32 -37.44 8.18
N SER A 133 16.91 -36.86 7.13
CA SER A 133 18.08 -37.44 6.44
C SER A 133 19.31 -37.55 7.35
N ARG A 134 19.46 -36.67 8.35
CA ARG A 134 20.58 -36.74 9.30
C ARG A 134 20.41 -37.80 10.39
N ARG A 135 19.18 -38.27 10.67
CA ARG A 135 18.96 -39.31 11.70
C ARG A 135 19.08 -40.74 11.20
N ARG A 136 19.00 -40.99 9.89
CA ARG A 136 19.22 -42.35 9.32
C ARG A 136 20.69 -42.71 9.10
N SER A 137 21.62 -41.78 9.24
CA SER A 137 23.06 -42.06 9.13
C SER A 137 23.77 -42.27 10.48
N GLN A 138 23.01 -42.40 11.57
CA GLN A 138 23.55 -42.74 12.91
C GLN A 138 22.78 -43.89 13.58
N ALA A 139 22.33 -44.86 12.80
CA ALA A 139 21.94 -46.19 13.27
C ALA A 139 22.46 -47.23 12.28
#